data_AF-A0A2A2DR39-F1
#
_entry.id   AF-A0A2A2DR39-F1
#
_cell.length_a   1.000
_cell.length_b   1.000
_cell.length_c   1.000
_cell.angle_alpha   90.00
_cell.angle_beta   90.00
_cell.angle_gamma   90.00
#
_symmetry.space_group_name_H-M   'P 1'
#
loop_
_entity.id
_entity.type
_entity.pdbx_description
1 polymer ?
#
loop_
_entity_poly.entity_id
_entity_poly.type
_entity_poly.pdbx_seq_one_letter_code
_entity_poly.pdbx_strand_id
1 'polypeptide(L)'
;MNGVLKKSNGVAVAVFTVSLLSLFHGSVYADECPSEDFAQFLPAFSANAETQQRLTAMTVKSQVLKPVGEHGVFEPQTTGVNSSNLAFPLMAPVATDKTEGVEVEAIDDSHFNVVDKRAGNSNIKIFNFSRQACWVLEGVEDWSISEKDLVVAGNPHMSEAERFCFQRAEAFRGLGGLEQYRLTGELFEASLENYLCAAASGDPQASLNAASLSLSGMAPQLKTEKVEQLFKAAATTLPEGAMSLSLFYCVGNNIAADGPCQHPAQAEEALTHAARIGSAFATNALGRAFETGELVTKDMSRAVACYQLAAKHGSKGSIAHLERLNKQPAGVVKASFCY
;
A
#
# COMPACT_ATOMS: atom_id res chain seq x y z
N MET A 1 47.81 -99.03 8.58
CA MET A 1 47.42 -100.00 7.53
C MET A 1 46.09 -99.53 6.97
N ASN A 2 46.12 -98.67 5.96
CA ASN A 2 46.05 -99.01 4.53
C ASN A 2 44.64 -99.44 4.10
N GLY A 3 43.97 -98.55 3.37
CA GLY A 3 42.72 -98.80 2.66
C GLY A 3 42.54 -97.76 1.55
N VAL A 4 43.38 -97.87 0.53
CA VAL A 4 43.31 -97.14 -0.76
C VAL A 4 42.22 -97.76 -1.63
N LEU A 5 41.39 -96.94 -2.29
CA LEU A 5 40.63 -97.19 -3.55
C LEU A 5 39.74 -95.94 -3.77
N LYS A 6 39.58 -95.30 -4.93
CA LYS A 6 39.94 -95.59 -6.32
C LYS A 6 39.80 -94.26 -7.10
N LYS A 7 40.77 -93.95 -7.97
CA LYS A 7 40.75 -92.80 -8.91
C LYS A 7 39.63 -92.96 -9.95
N SER A 8 38.94 -91.87 -10.26
CA SER A 8 38.26 -91.66 -11.53
C SER A 8 38.57 -90.23 -12.01
N ASN A 9 39.20 -90.13 -13.19
CA ASN A 9 39.59 -88.89 -13.83
C ASN A 9 38.41 -88.33 -14.63
N GLY A 10 38.00 -87.10 -14.30
CA GLY A 10 37.17 -86.25 -15.14
C GLY A 10 37.76 -84.84 -15.14
N VAL A 11 38.42 -84.48 -16.24
CA VAL A 11 38.84 -83.12 -16.66
C VAL A 11 37.68 -82.61 -17.53
N ALA A 12 37.17 -81.39 -17.57
CA ALA A 12 37.38 -80.06 -16.99
C ALA A 12 35.96 -79.40 -16.97
N VAL A 13 35.68 -78.33 -16.24
CA VAL A 13 35.87 -76.93 -16.65
C VAL A 13 35.70 -76.07 -15.39
N ALA A 14 36.67 -75.21 -15.12
CA ALA A 14 36.59 -74.22 -14.07
C ALA A 14 35.61 -73.11 -14.47
N VAL A 15 34.57 -72.90 -13.66
CA VAL A 15 33.83 -71.64 -13.62
C VAL A 15 34.09 -71.04 -12.24
N PHE A 16 34.90 -69.99 -12.21
CA PHE A 16 35.15 -69.17 -11.03
C PHE A 16 33.82 -68.53 -10.58
N THR A 17 33.27 -68.98 -9.45
CA THR A 17 32.24 -68.25 -8.73
C THR A 17 32.91 -67.06 -8.02
N VAL A 18 33.02 -65.95 -8.73
CA VAL A 18 33.32 -64.66 -8.11
C VAL A 18 32.13 -64.31 -7.22
N SER A 19 32.37 -64.31 -5.91
CA SER A 19 31.47 -63.68 -4.94
C SER A 19 31.40 -62.20 -5.24
N LEU A 20 30.35 -61.78 -5.94
CA LEU A 20 29.93 -60.39 -5.98
C LEU A 20 29.07 -60.12 -4.75
N LEU A 21 29.73 -59.61 -3.70
CA LEU A 21 29.12 -58.70 -2.74
C LEU A 21 28.60 -57.49 -3.53
N SER A 22 27.34 -57.53 -3.98
CA SER A 22 26.65 -56.35 -4.48
C SER A 22 26.16 -55.53 -3.29
N LEU A 23 27.06 -54.63 -2.90
CA LEU A 23 26.84 -53.25 -2.49
C LEU A 23 25.37 -52.77 -2.52
N PHE A 24 24.96 -52.26 -1.37
CA PHE A 24 24.08 -51.10 -1.17
C PHE A 24 23.28 -50.62 -2.39
N HIS A 25 21.98 -50.87 -2.37
CA HIS A 25 21.01 -49.86 -2.79
C HIS A 25 20.22 -49.47 -1.55
N GLY A 26 20.79 -48.58 -0.76
CA GLY A 26 20.00 -47.70 0.09
C GLY A 26 19.22 -46.72 -0.78
N SER A 27 18.27 -46.04 -0.13
CA SER A 27 17.45 -44.91 -0.57
C SER A 27 16.33 -45.20 -1.56
N VAL A 28 15.20 -45.66 -1.03
CA VAL A 28 13.88 -45.41 -1.61
C VAL A 28 12.99 -44.90 -0.46
N TYR A 29 12.81 -43.58 -0.43
CA TYR A 29 12.02 -42.76 0.53
C TYR A 29 12.59 -42.55 1.94
N ALA A 30 13.57 -41.65 2.04
CA ALA A 30 13.69 -40.80 3.22
C ALA A 30 13.62 -39.35 2.72
N ASP A 31 12.40 -38.86 2.52
CA ASP A 31 12.09 -37.46 2.17
C ASP A 31 12.40 -36.57 3.37
N GLU A 32 13.70 -36.32 3.61
CA GLU A 32 14.16 -35.56 4.77
C GLU A 32 13.66 -34.11 4.72
N CYS A 33 13.45 -33.57 5.91
CA CYS A 33 13.21 -32.16 6.10
C CYS A 33 14.45 -31.38 5.65
N PRO A 34 14.34 -30.39 4.75
CA PRO A 34 15.52 -29.67 4.25
C PRO A 34 16.36 -29.05 5.37
N SER A 35 15.71 -28.56 6.43
CA SER A 35 16.38 -28.07 7.64
C SER A 35 15.39 -27.92 8.79
N GLU A 36 15.89 -28.03 10.02
CA GLU A 36 15.17 -27.61 11.24
C GLU A 36 15.22 -26.10 11.46
N ASP A 37 16.32 -25.45 11.08
CA ASP A 37 16.46 -24.00 11.07
C ASP A 37 15.67 -23.41 9.88
N PHE A 38 14.73 -22.53 10.16
CA PHE A 38 13.87 -21.88 9.15
C PHE A 38 14.68 -21.08 8.13
N ALA A 39 15.77 -20.43 8.56
CA ALA A 39 16.61 -19.62 7.67
C ALA A 39 17.31 -20.46 6.59
N GLN A 40 17.65 -21.71 6.91
CA GLN A 40 18.20 -22.67 5.95
C GLN A 40 17.09 -23.42 5.19
N PHE A 41 15.92 -23.58 5.80
CA PHE A 41 14.78 -24.24 5.19
C PHE A 41 14.19 -23.42 4.03
N LEU A 42 13.95 -22.12 4.22
CA LEU A 42 13.22 -21.28 3.25
C LEU A 42 13.89 -21.22 1.86
N PRO A 43 15.22 -21.06 1.73
CA PRO A 43 15.89 -21.14 0.43
C PRO A 43 15.71 -22.51 -0.24
N ALA A 44 15.82 -23.60 0.53
CA ALA A 44 15.63 -24.96 0.01
C ALA A 44 14.19 -25.23 -0.41
N PHE A 45 13.21 -24.76 0.38
CA PHE A 45 11.79 -24.84 0.06
C PHE A 45 11.47 -24.08 -1.24
N SER A 46 11.93 -22.84 -1.35
CA SER A 46 11.59 -21.95 -2.47
C SER A 46 12.32 -22.31 -3.78
N ALA A 47 13.39 -23.09 -3.74
CA ALA A 47 14.25 -23.38 -4.90
C ALA A 47 13.56 -24.13 -6.05
N ASN A 48 12.58 -25.01 -5.78
CA ASN A 48 11.88 -25.76 -6.83
C ASN A 48 10.45 -26.14 -6.47
N ALA A 49 9.61 -26.31 -7.49
CA ALA A 49 8.18 -26.59 -7.36
C ALA A 49 7.87 -27.92 -6.65
N GLU A 50 8.68 -28.96 -6.84
CA GLU A 50 8.48 -30.28 -6.23
C GLU A 50 8.62 -30.23 -4.71
N THR A 51 9.63 -29.50 -4.22
CA THR A 51 9.85 -29.30 -2.78
C THR A 51 8.73 -28.47 -2.17
N GLN A 52 8.29 -27.40 -2.87
CA GLN A 52 7.13 -26.62 -2.44
C GLN A 52 5.89 -27.50 -2.35
N GLN A 53 5.62 -28.32 -3.37
CA GLN A 53 4.46 -29.21 -3.41
C GLN A 53 4.48 -30.24 -2.27
N ARG A 54 5.63 -30.86 -2.01
CA ARG A 54 5.81 -31.85 -0.94
C ARG A 54 5.61 -31.25 0.44
N LEU A 55 6.12 -30.05 0.67
CA LEU A 55 6.15 -29.38 1.98
C LEU A 55 5.03 -28.33 2.12
N THR A 56 3.97 -28.44 1.32
CA THR A 56 2.73 -27.66 1.47
C THR A 56 1.66 -28.53 2.10
N ALA A 57 0.94 -28.01 3.09
CA ALA A 57 -0.14 -28.72 3.75
C ALA A 57 -1.21 -29.18 2.75
N MET A 58 -1.85 -30.33 3.02
CA MET A 58 -2.93 -30.85 2.15
C MET A 58 -4.08 -29.84 1.96
N THR A 59 -4.36 -29.05 3.00
CA THR A 59 -5.30 -27.93 2.94
C THR A 59 -4.58 -26.67 3.37
N VAL A 60 -4.46 -25.72 2.44
CA VAL A 60 -3.82 -24.42 2.65
C VAL A 60 -4.90 -23.38 2.93
N LYS A 61 -4.70 -22.55 3.93
CA LYS A 61 -5.51 -21.35 4.14
C LYS A 61 -5.16 -20.34 3.04
N SER A 62 -6.09 -20.07 2.13
CA SER A 62 -5.94 -19.07 1.08
C SER A 62 -6.75 -17.84 1.44
N GLN A 63 -6.05 -16.74 1.71
CA GLN A 63 -6.66 -15.42 1.89
C GLN A 63 -6.52 -14.60 0.61
N VAL A 64 -7.61 -14.00 0.16
CA VAL A 64 -7.62 -13.08 -0.98
C VAL A 64 -8.48 -11.86 -0.66
N LEU A 65 -8.17 -10.70 -1.26
CA LEU A 65 -9.07 -9.55 -1.21
C LEU A 65 -10.26 -9.76 -2.13
N LYS A 66 -11.47 -9.53 -1.62
CA LYS A 66 -12.71 -9.63 -2.39
C LYS A 66 -13.61 -8.43 -2.20
N PRO A 67 -14.32 -8.00 -3.26
CA PRO A 67 -15.27 -6.91 -3.15
C PRO A 67 -16.42 -7.33 -2.23
N VAL A 68 -16.82 -6.42 -1.36
CA VAL A 68 -17.96 -6.58 -0.47
C VAL A 68 -18.91 -5.39 -0.60
N GLY A 69 -20.21 -5.66 -0.63
CA GLY A 69 -21.24 -4.62 -0.75
C GLY A 69 -21.14 -3.79 -2.03
N GLU A 70 -21.53 -2.53 -1.93
CA GLU A 70 -21.43 -1.53 -3.01
C GLU A 70 -20.23 -0.60 -2.75
N HIS A 71 -19.78 0.14 -3.77
CA HIS A 71 -18.77 1.20 -3.67
C HIS A 71 -17.29 0.80 -3.53
N GLY A 72 -16.88 -0.39 -3.98
CA GLY A 72 -15.46 -0.71 -4.14
C GLY A 72 -14.71 -0.95 -2.82
N VAL A 73 -15.43 -1.36 -1.77
CA VAL A 73 -14.82 -1.87 -0.53
C VAL A 73 -14.32 -3.28 -0.77
N PHE A 74 -13.09 -3.56 -0.32
CA PHE A 74 -12.49 -4.89 -0.37
C PHE A 74 -12.19 -5.38 1.04
N GLU A 75 -12.47 -6.65 1.29
CA GLU A 75 -12.17 -7.31 2.56
C GLU A 75 -11.38 -8.60 2.32
N PRO A 76 -10.47 -8.98 3.24
CA PRO A 76 -9.81 -10.26 3.18
C PRO A 76 -10.80 -11.39 3.44
N GLN A 77 -10.85 -12.37 2.53
CA GLN A 77 -11.64 -13.58 2.66
C GLN A 77 -10.72 -14.79 2.67
N THR A 78 -10.84 -15.63 3.70
CA THR A 78 -10.03 -16.84 3.86
C THR A 78 -10.85 -18.09 3.57
N THR A 79 -10.31 -18.97 2.74
CA THR A 79 -10.89 -20.28 2.40
C THR A 79 -9.85 -21.38 2.52
N GLY A 80 -10.29 -22.63 2.71
CA GLY A 80 -9.40 -23.79 2.64
C GLY A 80 -9.28 -24.28 1.20
N VAL A 81 -8.06 -24.35 0.67
CA VAL A 81 -7.77 -24.83 -0.69
C VAL A 81 -6.95 -26.11 -0.61
N ASN A 82 -7.38 -27.16 -1.31
CA ASN A 82 -6.60 -28.39 -1.40
C ASN A 82 -5.32 -28.13 -2.19
N SER A 83 -4.16 -28.58 -1.70
CA SER A 83 -2.87 -28.35 -2.37
C SER A 83 -2.80 -28.95 -3.77
N SER A 84 -3.61 -29.97 -4.10
CA SER A 84 -3.71 -30.50 -5.47
C SER A 84 -4.25 -29.49 -6.49
N ASN A 85 -4.94 -28.44 -6.02
CA ASN A 85 -5.53 -27.41 -6.86
C ASN A 85 -4.64 -26.16 -6.97
N LEU A 86 -3.48 -26.16 -6.30
CA LEU A 86 -2.53 -25.06 -6.35
C LEU A 86 -1.59 -25.22 -7.55
N ALA A 87 -1.29 -24.10 -8.21
CA ALA A 87 -0.29 -24.04 -9.26
C ALA A 87 1.07 -23.75 -8.65
N PHE A 88 1.98 -24.73 -8.69
CA PHE A 88 3.37 -24.56 -8.26
C PHE A 88 4.26 -24.07 -9.41
N PRO A 89 5.31 -23.26 -9.14
CA PRO A 89 5.71 -22.78 -7.81
C PRO A 89 4.79 -21.69 -7.25
N LEU A 90 4.52 -21.76 -5.95
CA LEU A 90 3.74 -20.77 -5.20
C LEU A 90 4.55 -19.52 -4.86
N MET A 91 5.85 -19.70 -4.64
CA MET A 91 6.79 -18.61 -4.36
C MET A 91 8.01 -18.69 -5.26
N ALA A 92 8.57 -17.53 -5.62
CA ALA A 92 9.83 -17.47 -6.33
C ALA A 92 11.01 -17.74 -5.37
N PRO A 93 12.15 -18.26 -5.88
CA PRO A 93 13.31 -18.59 -5.07
C PRO A 93 13.77 -17.44 -4.15
N VAL A 94 14.20 -17.80 -2.94
CA VAL A 94 14.76 -16.91 -1.92
C VAL A 94 16.20 -17.34 -1.70
N ALA A 95 17.14 -16.39 -1.68
CA ALA A 95 18.54 -16.67 -1.40
C ALA A 95 18.75 -17.07 0.06
N THR A 96 19.85 -17.76 0.35
CA THR A 96 20.28 -18.09 1.73
C THR A 96 20.54 -16.85 2.57
N ASP A 97 20.86 -15.76 1.90
CA ASP A 97 21.19 -14.46 2.47
C ASP A 97 19.93 -13.56 2.44
N LYS A 98 20.13 -12.24 2.53
CA LYS A 98 19.04 -11.29 2.33
C LYS A 98 18.57 -11.28 0.87
N THR A 99 17.28 -11.50 0.65
CA THR A 99 16.62 -11.25 -0.65
C THR A 99 15.89 -9.92 -0.58
N GLU A 100 16.21 -8.97 -1.46
CA GLU A 100 15.53 -7.67 -1.51
C GLU A 100 14.03 -7.84 -1.79
N GLY A 101 13.19 -7.11 -1.04
CA GLY A 101 11.74 -7.23 -1.12
C GLY A 101 11.15 -8.49 -0.46
N VAL A 102 11.96 -9.33 0.19
CA VAL A 102 11.48 -10.46 0.99
C VAL A 102 11.83 -10.23 2.46
N GLU A 103 10.82 -10.26 3.32
CA GLU A 103 10.98 -10.14 4.77
C GLU A 103 10.55 -11.44 5.44
N VAL A 104 11.34 -11.91 6.39
CA VAL A 104 11.04 -13.11 7.18
C VAL A 104 10.75 -12.67 8.61
N GLU A 105 9.54 -12.97 9.07
CA GLU A 105 9.04 -12.57 10.37
C GLU A 105 8.81 -13.83 11.22
N ALA A 106 9.52 -13.94 12.35
CA ALA A 106 9.23 -14.95 13.36
C ALA A 106 7.99 -14.51 14.16
N ILE A 107 6.93 -15.32 14.14
CA ILE A 107 5.74 -15.10 14.97
C ILE A 107 5.94 -15.74 16.34
N ASP A 108 6.43 -16.98 16.34
CA ASP A 108 6.92 -17.71 17.48
C ASP A 108 7.93 -18.78 17.02
N ASP A 109 8.45 -19.61 17.93
CA ASP A 109 9.45 -20.65 17.62
C ASP A 109 8.96 -21.71 16.61
N SER A 110 7.66 -21.77 16.36
CA SER A 110 7.00 -22.73 15.48
C SER A 110 6.23 -22.10 14.32
N HIS A 111 6.22 -20.77 14.18
CA HIS A 111 5.49 -20.08 13.11
C HIS A 111 6.30 -18.94 12.51
N PHE A 112 6.35 -18.92 11.17
CA PHE A 112 7.02 -17.87 10.41
C PHE A 112 6.12 -17.35 9.30
N ASN A 113 6.17 -16.04 9.10
CA ASN A 113 5.64 -15.40 7.91
C ASN A 113 6.78 -15.02 6.97
N VAL A 114 6.58 -15.26 5.68
CA VAL A 114 7.46 -14.75 4.62
C VAL A 114 6.65 -13.75 3.79
N VAL A 115 7.03 -12.49 3.91
CA VAL A 115 6.43 -11.37 3.21
C VAL A 115 7.16 -11.17 1.90
N ASP A 116 6.46 -11.29 0.79
CA ASP A 116 7.01 -11.08 -0.54
C ASP A 116 6.43 -9.80 -1.14
N LYS A 117 7.24 -8.74 -1.15
CA LYS A 117 6.95 -7.42 -1.71
C LYS A 117 7.63 -7.21 -3.06
N ARG A 118 8.26 -8.24 -3.65
CA ARG A 118 9.00 -8.10 -4.93
C ARG A 118 8.14 -7.63 -6.09
N ALA A 119 6.83 -7.85 -6.03
CA ALA A 119 5.85 -7.37 -7.01
C ALA A 119 5.28 -5.96 -6.68
N GLY A 120 5.84 -5.27 -5.68
CA GLY A 120 5.39 -3.96 -5.20
C GLY A 120 4.31 -4.06 -4.12
N ASN A 121 4.05 -2.93 -3.44
CA ASN A 121 3.12 -2.86 -2.32
C ASN A 121 1.66 -3.17 -2.70
N SER A 122 1.32 -2.96 -3.98
CA SER A 122 0.00 -3.33 -4.53
C SER A 122 -0.19 -4.85 -4.75
N ASN A 123 0.87 -5.66 -4.61
CA ASN A 123 0.86 -7.09 -4.95
C ASN A 123 1.58 -7.94 -3.90
N ILE A 124 1.49 -7.56 -2.63
CA ILE A 124 2.14 -8.28 -1.53
C ILE A 124 1.53 -9.68 -1.37
N LYS A 125 2.41 -10.67 -1.20
CA LYS A 125 2.02 -12.01 -0.78
C LYS A 125 2.63 -12.35 0.57
N ILE A 126 1.92 -13.15 1.37
CA ILE A 126 2.40 -13.64 2.66
C ILE A 126 2.30 -15.16 2.65
N PHE A 127 3.39 -15.83 2.94
CA PHE A 127 3.44 -17.28 3.07
C PHE A 127 3.59 -17.63 4.55
N ASN A 128 2.60 -18.34 5.10
CA ASN A 128 2.58 -18.72 6.51
C ASN A 128 3.08 -20.15 6.66
N PHE A 129 4.14 -20.32 7.45
CA PHE A 129 4.76 -21.61 7.71
C PHE A 129 4.58 -22.00 9.18
N SER A 130 4.34 -23.29 9.42
CA SER A 130 4.30 -23.86 10.76
C SER A 130 5.27 -25.03 10.90
N ARG A 131 5.81 -25.22 12.11
CA ARG A 131 6.71 -26.33 12.45
C ARG A 131 5.90 -27.54 12.87
N GLN A 132 6.09 -28.64 12.17
CA GLN A 132 5.64 -29.98 12.55
C GLN A 132 6.87 -30.90 12.65
N ALA A 133 6.82 -32.11 12.08
CA ALA A 133 8.03 -32.92 11.86
C ALA A 133 9.04 -32.25 10.90
N CYS A 134 8.53 -31.36 10.04
CA CYS A 134 9.30 -30.40 9.25
C CYS A 134 8.54 -29.07 9.20
N TRP A 135 9.16 -28.02 8.66
CA TRP A 135 8.43 -26.80 8.28
C TRP A 135 7.47 -27.10 7.11
N VAL A 136 6.26 -26.61 7.21
CA VAL A 136 5.19 -26.82 6.21
C VAL A 136 4.55 -25.47 5.89
N LEU A 137 4.32 -25.20 4.60
CA LEU A 137 3.50 -24.08 4.16
C LEU A 137 2.03 -24.40 4.44
N GLU A 138 1.39 -23.64 5.32
CA GLU A 138 -0.02 -23.85 5.70
C GLU A 138 -0.97 -22.73 5.24
N GLY A 139 -0.42 -21.57 4.86
CA GLY A 139 -1.21 -20.41 4.46
C GLY A 139 -0.55 -19.59 3.35
N VAL A 140 -1.39 -19.03 2.48
CA VAL A 140 -1.00 -18.05 1.47
C VAL A 140 -2.01 -16.91 1.51
N GLU A 141 -1.53 -15.71 1.79
CA GLU A 141 -2.29 -14.47 1.70
C GLU A 141 -1.89 -13.72 0.44
N ASP A 142 -2.87 -13.39 -0.40
CA ASP A 142 -2.71 -12.55 -1.59
C ASP A 142 -3.44 -11.23 -1.35
N TRP A 143 -2.66 -10.19 -1.08
CA TRP A 143 -3.16 -8.84 -0.82
C TRP A 143 -3.30 -8.00 -2.09
N SER A 144 -3.20 -8.62 -3.28
CA SER A 144 -3.47 -7.94 -4.54
C SER A 144 -4.97 -7.81 -4.81
N ILE A 145 -5.33 -6.80 -5.61
CA ILE A 145 -6.69 -6.63 -6.13
C ILE A 145 -6.69 -6.93 -7.64
N SER A 146 -7.32 -8.04 -8.00
CA SER A 146 -7.46 -8.50 -9.38
C SER A 146 -8.33 -7.55 -10.19
N GLU A 147 -7.94 -7.25 -11.44
CA GLU A 147 -8.71 -6.37 -12.34
C GLU A 147 -10.12 -6.87 -12.61
N LYS A 148 -10.32 -8.19 -12.69
CA LYS A 148 -11.65 -8.80 -12.85
C LYS A 148 -12.63 -8.47 -11.71
N ASP A 149 -12.10 -8.13 -10.53
CA ASP A 149 -12.88 -7.81 -9.33
C ASP A 149 -13.09 -6.29 -9.20
N LEU A 150 -12.47 -5.48 -10.10
CA LEU A 150 -12.68 -4.04 -10.19
C LEU A 150 -13.91 -3.74 -11.04
N VAL A 151 -14.76 -2.86 -10.54
CA VAL A 151 -15.96 -2.38 -11.23
C VAL A 151 -16.04 -0.89 -10.99
N VAL A 152 -15.72 -0.09 -12.00
CA VAL A 152 -15.68 1.38 -11.89
C VAL A 152 -16.63 2.01 -12.89
N ALA A 153 -17.48 2.91 -12.39
CA ALA A 153 -18.32 3.74 -13.24
C ALA A 153 -17.47 4.61 -14.19
N GLY A 154 -18.04 4.99 -15.34
CA GLY A 154 -17.35 5.87 -16.28
C GLY A 154 -17.03 7.23 -15.64
N ASN A 155 -15.77 7.66 -15.76
CA ASN A 155 -15.32 9.01 -15.46
C ASN A 155 -14.73 9.59 -16.76
N PRO A 156 -15.30 10.67 -17.33
CA PRO A 156 -14.83 11.25 -18.59
C PRO A 156 -13.43 11.86 -18.51
N HIS A 157 -12.90 12.08 -17.30
CA HIS A 157 -11.58 12.67 -17.06
C HIS A 157 -10.48 11.64 -16.79
N MET A 158 -10.81 10.35 -16.74
CA MET A 158 -9.87 9.27 -16.53
C MET A 158 -9.99 8.21 -17.63
N SER A 159 -8.84 7.70 -18.08
CA SER A 159 -8.76 6.43 -18.81
C SER A 159 -9.23 5.26 -17.95
N GLU A 160 -9.46 4.09 -18.56
CA GLU A 160 -9.84 2.89 -17.82
C GLU A 160 -8.78 2.44 -16.80
N ALA A 161 -7.50 2.48 -17.20
CA ALA A 161 -6.39 2.17 -16.31
C ALA A 161 -6.34 3.10 -15.09
N GLU A 162 -6.55 4.41 -15.29
CA GLU A 162 -6.60 5.37 -14.19
C GLU A 162 -7.78 5.13 -13.26
N ARG A 163 -8.93 4.71 -13.78
CA ARG A 163 -10.09 4.34 -12.95
C ARG A 163 -9.81 3.10 -12.11
N PHE A 164 -9.15 2.08 -12.67
CA PHE A 164 -8.71 0.91 -11.90
C PHE A 164 -7.73 1.30 -10.81
N CYS A 165 -6.75 2.15 -11.13
CA CYS A 165 -5.85 2.71 -10.13
C CYS A 165 -6.62 3.46 -9.04
N PHE A 166 -7.60 4.30 -9.38
CA PHE A 166 -8.37 5.03 -8.38
C PHE A 166 -9.12 4.09 -7.42
N GLN A 167 -9.80 3.07 -7.95
CA GLN A 167 -10.52 2.11 -7.11
C GLN A 167 -9.57 1.30 -6.21
N ARG A 168 -8.41 0.86 -6.73
CA ARG A 168 -7.37 0.21 -5.90
C ARG A 168 -6.87 1.14 -4.81
N ALA A 169 -6.64 2.42 -5.13
CA ALA A 169 -6.17 3.40 -4.17
C ALA A 169 -7.14 3.57 -2.99
N GLU A 170 -8.44 3.69 -3.28
CA GLU A 170 -9.50 3.77 -2.26
C GLU A 170 -9.58 2.48 -1.42
N ALA A 171 -9.48 1.31 -2.07
CA ALA A 171 -9.52 0.03 -1.37
C ALA A 171 -8.34 -0.14 -0.41
N PHE A 172 -7.11 0.13 -0.86
CA PHE A 172 -5.93 0.07 -0.02
C PHE A 172 -5.94 1.12 1.09
N ARG A 173 -6.42 2.34 0.80
CA ARG A 173 -6.61 3.38 1.82
C ARG A 173 -7.58 2.93 2.90
N GLY A 174 -8.70 2.33 2.49
CA GLY A 174 -9.72 1.79 3.39
C GLY A 174 -9.14 0.69 4.29
N LEU A 175 -8.44 -0.28 3.71
CA LEU A 175 -7.78 -1.36 4.44
C LEU A 175 -6.69 -0.84 5.40
N GLY A 176 -5.86 0.10 4.95
CA GLY A 176 -4.82 0.72 5.77
C GLY A 176 -5.40 1.48 6.96
N GLY A 177 -6.46 2.26 6.73
CA GLY A 177 -7.15 3.06 7.75
C GLY A 177 -7.91 2.27 8.81
N LEU A 178 -8.05 0.94 8.66
CA LEU A 178 -8.56 0.09 9.73
C LEU A 178 -7.53 -0.13 10.85
N GLU A 179 -6.24 0.10 10.57
CA GLU A 179 -5.13 -0.02 11.54
C GLU A 179 -5.07 -1.38 12.28
N GLN A 180 -5.67 -2.42 11.69
CA GLN A 180 -5.74 -3.76 12.28
C GLN A 180 -4.88 -4.78 11.55
N TYR A 181 -4.39 -4.44 10.36
CA TYR A 181 -3.59 -5.34 9.54
C TYR A 181 -2.11 -5.02 9.68
N ARG A 182 -1.29 -6.07 9.70
CA ARG A 182 0.17 -5.92 9.79
C ARG A 182 0.78 -5.13 8.63
N LEU A 183 0.07 -5.07 7.50
CA LEU A 183 0.46 -4.33 6.28
C LEU A 183 -0.02 -2.87 6.27
N THR A 184 -0.45 -2.28 7.40
CA THR A 184 -1.03 -0.92 7.40
C THR A 184 -0.17 0.11 6.69
N GLY A 185 1.16 0.11 6.91
CA GLY A 185 2.08 1.03 6.23
C GLY A 185 2.10 0.78 4.72
N GLU A 186 2.34 -0.46 4.31
CA GLU A 186 2.40 -0.88 2.91
C GLU A 186 1.09 -0.63 2.17
N LEU A 187 -0.05 -0.76 2.83
CA LEU A 187 -1.36 -0.45 2.27
C LEU A 187 -1.50 1.06 1.99
N PHE A 188 -0.98 1.93 2.85
CA PHE A 188 -0.93 3.36 2.54
C PHE A 188 0.06 3.68 1.42
N GLU A 189 1.20 2.99 1.33
CA GLU A 189 2.13 3.13 0.21
C GLU A 189 1.49 2.70 -1.12
N ALA A 190 0.82 1.53 -1.14
CA ALA A 190 0.07 1.04 -2.28
C ALA A 190 -1.05 2.02 -2.67
N SER A 191 -1.74 2.61 -1.69
CA SER A 191 -2.75 3.63 -1.94
C SER A 191 -2.15 4.86 -2.63
N LEU A 192 -1.00 5.37 -2.14
CA LEU A 192 -0.32 6.50 -2.74
C LEU A 192 0.15 6.21 -4.17
N GLU A 193 0.76 5.06 -4.41
CA GLU A 193 1.16 4.59 -5.75
C GLU A 193 -0.03 4.60 -6.72
N ASN A 194 -1.18 4.08 -6.28
CA ASN A 194 -2.37 3.99 -7.11
C ASN A 194 -3.07 5.35 -7.30
N TYR A 195 -3.08 6.26 -6.32
CA TYR A 195 -3.56 7.63 -6.56
C TYR A 195 -2.67 8.38 -7.54
N LEU A 196 -1.35 8.18 -7.50
CA LEU A 196 -0.42 8.77 -8.47
C LEU A 196 -0.68 8.24 -9.89
N CYS A 197 -0.96 6.95 -10.03
CA CYS A 197 -1.42 6.37 -11.29
C CYS A 197 -2.74 7.01 -11.75
N ALA A 198 -3.74 7.12 -10.87
CA ALA A 198 -5.03 7.73 -11.20
C ALA A 198 -4.95 9.22 -11.55
N ALA A 199 -3.96 9.92 -10.98
CA ALA A 199 -3.69 11.33 -11.24
C ALA A 199 -2.81 11.58 -12.48
N ALA A 200 -2.46 10.54 -13.27
CA ALA A 200 -1.52 10.67 -14.38
C ALA A 200 -1.96 11.71 -15.43
N SER A 201 -3.26 11.76 -15.75
CA SER A 201 -3.87 12.78 -16.64
C SER A 201 -4.30 14.06 -15.91
N GLY A 202 -3.94 14.21 -14.63
CA GLY A 202 -4.27 15.39 -13.82
C GLY A 202 -5.69 15.39 -13.26
N ASP A 203 -6.28 14.21 -13.01
CA ASP A 203 -7.59 14.13 -12.35
C ASP A 203 -7.57 14.89 -11.01
N PRO A 204 -8.49 15.84 -10.78
CA PRO A 204 -8.44 16.69 -9.60
C PRO A 204 -8.58 15.93 -8.28
N GLN A 205 -9.44 14.92 -8.21
CA GLN A 205 -9.71 14.19 -6.96
C GLN A 205 -8.57 13.23 -6.62
N ALA A 206 -8.09 12.47 -7.61
CA ALA A 206 -6.92 11.61 -7.44
C ALA A 206 -5.70 12.44 -7.03
N SER A 207 -5.52 13.62 -7.62
CA SER A 207 -4.41 14.51 -7.29
C SER A 207 -4.50 15.04 -5.85
N LEU A 208 -5.70 15.45 -5.41
CA LEU A 208 -5.93 15.86 -4.02
C LEU A 208 -5.61 14.72 -3.05
N ASN A 209 -6.12 13.52 -3.33
CA ASN A 209 -5.91 12.35 -2.47
C ASN A 209 -4.43 11.96 -2.38
N ALA A 210 -3.70 11.96 -3.50
CA ALA A 210 -2.26 11.68 -3.51
C ALA A 210 -1.46 12.71 -2.69
N ALA A 211 -1.71 14.00 -2.90
CA ALA A 211 -0.99 15.06 -2.19
C ALA A 211 -1.29 15.04 -0.69
N SER A 212 -2.56 14.88 -0.31
CA SER A 212 -2.98 14.81 1.09
C SER A 212 -2.42 13.57 1.80
N LEU A 213 -2.46 12.39 1.15
CA LEU A 213 -1.89 11.16 1.72
C LEU A 213 -0.38 11.29 1.92
N SER A 214 0.33 11.84 0.94
CA SER A 214 1.77 12.15 1.02
C SER A 214 2.13 13.10 2.17
N LEU A 215 1.25 14.03 2.55
CA LEU A 215 1.51 14.99 3.62
C LEU A 215 1.02 14.53 5.00
N SER A 216 0.28 13.41 5.05
CA SER A 216 -0.30 12.90 6.30
C SER A 216 0.69 12.20 7.24
N GLY A 217 1.85 11.78 6.71
CA GLY A 217 2.80 10.91 7.43
C GLY A 217 2.45 9.43 7.42
N MET A 218 1.30 9.03 6.86
CA MET A 218 0.89 7.62 6.73
C MET A 218 1.58 6.90 5.55
N ALA A 219 2.02 7.65 4.55
CA ALA A 219 2.75 7.17 3.39
C ALA A 219 4.01 8.04 3.16
N PRO A 220 5.00 7.56 2.37
CA PRO A 220 6.17 8.33 2.02
C PRO A 220 5.82 9.71 1.46
N GLN A 221 6.46 10.74 2.03
CA GLN A 221 6.27 12.09 1.54
C GLN A 221 6.92 12.27 0.17
N LEU A 222 6.12 12.72 -0.80
CA LEU A 222 6.55 13.08 -2.15
C LEU A 222 7.40 14.36 -2.14
N LYS A 223 8.22 14.50 -3.18
CA LYS A 223 9.00 15.72 -3.43
C LYS A 223 8.08 16.95 -3.55
N THR A 224 8.53 18.08 -3.04
CA THR A 224 7.80 19.36 -3.01
C THR A 224 7.18 19.72 -4.35
N GLU A 225 7.93 19.58 -5.45
CA GLU A 225 7.45 19.94 -6.80
C GLU A 225 6.29 19.05 -7.25
N LYS A 226 6.30 17.77 -6.83
CA LYS A 226 5.22 16.84 -7.16
C LYS A 226 3.96 17.15 -6.35
N VAL A 227 4.11 17.47 -5.07
CA VAL A 227 2.98 17.89 -4.21
C VAL A 227 2.33 19.16 -4.77
N GLU A 228 3.13 20.15 -5.15
CA GLU A 228 2.64 21.37 -5.79
C GLU A 228 1.88 21.08 -7.09
N GLN A 229 2.43 20.23 -7.96
CA GLN A 229 1.77 19.83 -9.22
C GLN A 229 0.41 19.18 -8.95
N LEU A 230 0.32 18.29 -7.97
CA LEU A 230 -0.91 17.60 -7.60
C LEU A 230 -1.95 18.57 -7.04
N PHE A 231 -1.55 19.49 -6.14
CA PHE A 231 -2.48 20.51 -5.65
C PHE A 231 -2.92 21.50 -6.73
N LYS A 232 -2.05 21.84 -7.70
CA LYS A 232 -2.45 22.62 -8.88
C LYS A 232 -3.49 21.90 -9.73
N ALA A 233 -3.32 20.59 -9.96
CA ALA A 233 -4.32 19.77 -10.66
C ALA A 233 -5.64 19.73 -9.90
N ALA A 234 -5.60 19.49 -8.58
CA ALA A 234 -6.78 19.51 -7.72
C ALA A 234 -7.50 20.86 -7.74
N ALA A 235 -6.75 21.96 -7.69
CA ALA A 235 -7.27 23.32 -7.67
C ALA A 235 -8.06 23.69 -8.94
N THR A 236 -7.92 22.96 -10.05
CA THR A 236 -8.64 23.26 -11.29
C THR A 236 -10.16 23.24 -11.12
N THR A 237 -10.68 22.32 -10.31
CA THR A 237 -12.12 22.15 -10.10
C THR A 237 -12.51 21.99 -8.63
N LEU A 238 -11.57 21.65 -7.74
CA LEU A 238 -11.86 21.39 -6.33
C LEU A 238 -11.50 22.59 -5.47
N PRO A 239 -12.48 23.20 -4.77
CA PRO A 239 -12.17 24.28 -3.83
C PRO A 239 -11.24 23.84 -2.70
N GLU A 240 -11.34 22.57 -2.27
CA GLU A 240 -10.42 21.97 -1.29
C GLU A 240 -8.99 21.84 -1.83
N GLY A 241 -8.83 21.50 -3.11
CA GLY A 241 -7.53 21.50 -3.78
C GLY A 241 -6.90 22.88 -3.82
N ALA A 242 -7.68 23.91 -4.16
CA ALA A 242 -7.21 25.30 -4.18
C ALA A 242 -6.87 25.84 -2.77
N MET A 243 -7.65 25.48 -1.74
CA MET A 243 -7.31 25.79 -0.35
C MET A 243 -6.03 25.07 0.10
N SER A 244 -5.88 23.80 -0.26
CA SER A 244 -4.67 23.02 0.07
C SER A 244 -3.44 23.57 -0.63
N LEU A 245 -3.58 24.04 -1.87
CA LEU A 245 -2.51 24.75 -2.59
C LEU A 245 -2.11 26.05 -1.88
N SER A 246 -3.08 26.80 -1.36
CA SER A 246 -2.78 28.01 -0.57
C SER A 246 -1.98 27.68 0.70
N LEU A 247 -2.41 26.68 1.46
CA LEU A 247 -1.70 26.22 2.64
C LEU A 247 -0.28 25.76 2.28
N PHE A 248 -0.15 24.96 1.22
CA PHE A 248 1.13 24.49 0.70
C PHE A 248 2.08 25.65 0.37
N TYR A 249 1.60 26.74 -0.22
CA TYR A 249 2.45 27.92 -0.46
C TYR A 249 2.95 28.61 0.82
N CYS A 250 2.29 28.43 1.95
CA CYS A 250 2.76 28.98 3.21
C CYS A 250 3.73 28.07 3.96
N VAL A 251 3.48 26.75 3.96
CA VAL A 251 4.21 25.80 4.82
C VAL A 251 4.99 24.74 4.06
N GLY A 252 4.84 24.68 2.74
CA GLY A 252 5.42 23.66 1.87
C GLY A 252 4.97 22.26 2.27
N ASN A 253 5.93 21.33 2.28
CA ASN A 253 5.73 19.95 2.71
C ASN A 253 5.67 19.80 4.25
N ASN A 254 6.02 20.81 5.02
CA ASN A 254 6.00 20.73 6.48
C ASN A 254 4.71 21.37 7.01
N ILE A 255 3.62 20.61 7.06
CA ILE A 255 2.31 21.10 7.48
C ILE A 255 2.25 21.61 8.94
N ALA A 256 3.26 21.27 9.75
CA ALA A 256 3.41 21.74 11.12
C ALA A 256 4.39 22.94 11.25
N ALA A 257 4.84 23.51 10.14
CA ALA A 257 5.72 24.67 10.18
C ALA A 257 5.00 25.89 10.76
N ASP A 258 5.53 26.39 11.87
CA ASP A 258 5.15 27.67 12.43
C ASP A 258 6.00 28.79 11.81
N GLY A 259 5.36 29.90 11.42
CA GLY A 259 6.06 31.05 10.88
C GLY A 259 5.21 31.86 9.92
N PRO A 260 5.74 32.99 9.41
CA PRO A 260 5.08 33.73 8.35
C PRO A 260 5.00 32.87 7.08
N CYS A 261 3.93 33.07 6.31
CA CYS A 261 3.73 32.39 5.03
C CYS A 261 4.95 32.61 4.10
N GLN A 262 5.48 31.51 3.53
CA GLN A 262 6.64 31.56 2.64
C GLN A 262 6.34 32.28 1.32
N HIS A 263 5.16 32.03 0.74
CA HIS A 263 4.74 32.58 -0.55
C HIS A 263 3.36 33.26 -0.45
N PRO A 264 3.23 34.39 0.28
CA PRO A 264 1.95 34.98 0.64
C PRO A 264 1.11 35.42 -0.58
N ALA A 265 1.74 35.92 -1.64
CA ALA A 265 1.04 36.29 -2.88
C ALA A 265 0.42 35.08 -3.59
N GLN A 266 1.16 33.97 -3.70
CA GLN A 266 0.67 32.74 -4.32
C GLN A 266 -0.40 32.07 -3.46
N ALA A 267 -0.25 32.13 -2.13
CA ALA A 267 -1.24 31.66 -1.18
C ALA A 267 -2.56 32.43 -1.27
N GLU A 268 -2.51 33.76 -1.39
CA GLU A 268 -3.71 34.57 -1.61
C GLU A 268 -4.36 34.30 -2.96
N GLU A 269 -3.57 34.17 -4.04
CA GLU A 269 -4.10 33.85 -5.36
C GLU A 269 -4.87 32.52 -5.35
N ALA A 270 -4.31 31.49 -4.71
CA ALA A 270 -4.94 30.19 -4.57
C ALA A 270 -6.23 30.24 -3.71
N LEU A 271 -6.24 31.05 -2.64
CA LEU A 271 -7.45 31.27 -1.83
C LEU A 271 -8.53 32.02 -2.61
N THR A 272 -8.15 33.06 -3.36
CA THR A 272 -9.05 33.81 -4.23
C THR A 272 -9.63 32.91 -5.31
N HIS A 273 -8.83 32.01 -5.89
CA HIS A 273 -9.33 30.99 -6.80
C HIS A 273 -10.34 30.05 -6.13
N ALA A 274 -10.01 29.49 -4.96
CA ALA A 274 -10.91 28.64 -4.18
C ALA A 274 -12.27 29.32 -3.88
N ALA A 275 -12.24 30.61 -3.57
CA ALA A 275 -13.42 31.41 -3.31
C ALA A 275 -14.25 31.67 -4.60
N ARG A 276 -13.59 31.87 -5.75
CA ARG A 276 -14.26 32.00 -7.06
C ARG A 276 -14.95 30.72 -7.51
N ILE A 277 -14.38 29.56 -7.22
CA ILE A 277 -15.01 28.26 -7.50
C ILE A 277 -15.98 27.79 -6.39
N GLY A 278 -16.34 28.69 -5.46
CA GLY A 278 -17.51 28.53 -4.59
C GLY A 278 -17.23 28.19 -3.12
N SER A 279 -15.97 28.21 -2.65
CA SER A 279 -15.69 27.95 -1.23
C SER A 279 -16.01 29.16 -0.33
N ALA A 280 -17.08 29.02 0.46
CA ALA A 280 -17.39 29.96 1.53
C ALA A 280 -16.30 29.99 2.63
N PHE A 281 -15.62 28.85 2.85
CA PHE A 281 -14.48 28.77 3.77
C PHE A 281 -13.27 29.56 3.26
N ALA A 282 -12.96 29.48 1.97
CA ALA A 282 -11.89 30.26 1.36
C ALA A 282 -12.21 31.76 1.41
N THR A 283 -13.47 32.14 1.14
CA THR A 283 -13.94 33.52 1.28
C THR A 283 -13.75 34.04 2.71
N ASN A 284 -14.06 33.20 3.72
CA ASN A 284 -13.78 33.52 5.12
C ASN A 284 -12.28 33.67 5.40
N ALA A 285 -11.46 32.78 4.86
CA ALA A 285 -10.00 32.80 5.03
C ALA A 285 -9.38 34.06 4.40
N LEU A 286 -9.85 34.52 3.23
CA LEU A 286 -9.48 35.81 2.65
C LEU A 286 -9.85 36.98 3.56
N GLY A 287 -11.04 36.94 4.17
CA GLY A 287 -11.43 37.94 5.18
C GLY A 287 -10.43 38.00 6.33
N ARG A 288 -9.99 36.84 6.84
CA ARG A 288 -8.95 36.75 7.87
C ARG A 288 -7.59 37.25 7.38
N ALA A 289 -7.21 36.94 6.14
CA ALA A 289 -5.96 37.41 5.54
C ALA A 289 -5.94 38.95 5.47
N PHE A 290 -7.02 39.59 5.03
CA PHE A 290 -7.14 41.06 5.03
C PHE A 290 -7.21 41.66 6.44
N GLU A 291 -7.84 40.98 7.40
CA GLU A 291 -7.93 41.50 8.76
C GLU A 291 -6.57 41.51 9.48
N THR A 292 -5.83 40.40 9.34
CA THR A 292 -4.58 40.15 10.07
C THR A 292 -3.37 40.72 9.35
N GLY A 293 -3.41 40.78 8.02
CA GLY A 293 -2.28 41.09 7.17
C GLY A 293 -1.32 39.91 6.94
N GLU A 294 -1.76 38.67 7.21
CA GLU A 294 -0.89 37.48 7.16
C GLU A 294 -0.44 37.08 5.75
N LEU A 295 -1.31 37.24 4.74
CA LEU A 295 -1.00 36.92 3.33
C LEU A 295 -0.94 38.16 2.43
N VAL A 296 -1.47 39.28 2.91
CA VAL A 296 -1.68 40.50 2.13
C VAL A 296 -1.56 41.70 3.04
N THR A 297 -1.45 42.90 2.48
CA THR A 297 -1.56 44.12 3.28
C THR A 297 -2.91 44.16 3.99
N LYS A 298 -2.89 44.48 5.29
CA LYS A 298 -4.08 44.61 6.11
C LYS A 298 -5.08 45.61 5.51
N ASP A 299 -6.32 45.18 5.33
CA ASP A 299 -7.43 45.99 4.80
C ASP A 299 -8.75 45.60 5.49
N MET A 300 -9.13 46.37 6.51
CA MET A 300 -10.34 46.09 7.29
C MET A 300 -11.63 46.19 6.45
N SER A 301 -11.65 47.03 5.41
CA SER A 301 -12.83 47.22 4.56
C SER A 301 -13.10 45.99 3.70
N ARG A 302 -12.03 45.41 3.14
CA ARG A 302 -12.08 44.16 2.37
C ARG A 302 -12.34 42.97 3.28
N ALA A 303 -11.76 42.95 4.48
CA ALA A 303 -12.03 41.91 5.48
C ALA A 303 -13.53 41.80 5.79
N VAL A 304 -14.19 42.92 6.10
CA VAL A 304 -15.65 42.95 6.36
C VAL A 304 -16.44 42.52 5.11
N ALA A 305 -16.05 42.98 3.92
CA ALA A 305 -16.71 42.57 2.68
C ALA A 305 -16.64 41.06 2.45
N CYS A 306 -15.47 40.45 2.65
CA CYS A 306 -15.28 39.01 2.55
C CYS A 306 -16.07 38.25 3.61
N TYR A 307 -16.06 38.68 4.87
CA TYR A 307 -16.84 38.02 5.90
C TYR A 307 -18.36 38.10 5.66
N GLN A 308 -18.86 39.23 5.15
CA GLN A 308 -20.27 39.36 4.75
C GLN A 308 -20.62 38.41 3.60
N LEU A 309 -19.75 38.32 2.59
CA LEU A 309 -19.94 37.41 1.45
C LEU A 309 -19.93 35.93 1.90
N ALA A 310 -18.95 35.55 2.72
CA ALA A 310 -18.84 34.20 3.26
C ALA A 310 -20.05 33.83 4.14
N ALA A 311 -20.51 34.75 5.00
CA ALA A 311 -21.71 34.54 5.83
C ALA A 311 -22.96 34.35 4.98
N LYS A 312 -23.12 35.13 3.89
CA LYS A 312 -24.21 34.95 2.92
C LYS A 312 -24.19 33.56 2.27
N HIS A 313 -23.01 32.97 2.10
CA HIS A 313 -22.82 31.63 1.55
C HIS A 313 -22.75 30.54 2.64
N GLY A 314 -23.19 30.84 3.87
CA GLY A 314 -23.37 29.85 4.94
C GLY A 314 -22.14 29.61 5.85
N SER A 315 -21.07 30.39 5.71
CA SER A 315 -19.91 30.31 6.61
C SER A 315 -20.26 30.86 8.00
N LYS A 316 -20.49 29.96 8.96
CA LYS A 316 -20.78 30.33 10.37
C LYS A 316 -19.61 31.07 11.02
N GLY A 317 -18.37 30.70 10.69
CA GLY A 317 -17.17 31.36 11.23
C GLY A 317 -17.14 32.86 10.91
N SER A 318 -17.63 33.24 9.73
CA SER A 318 -17.64 34.64 9.28
C SER A 318 -18.59 35.52 10.10
N ILE A 319 -19.69 34.95 10.61
CA ILE A 319 -20.62 35.67 11.49
C ILE A 319 -19.92 36.08 12.80
N ALA A 320 -19.16 35.15 13.40
CA ALA A 320 -18.40 35.44 14.61
C ALA A 320 -17.32 36.52 14.39
N HIS A 321 -16.65 36.51 13.23
CA HIS A 321 -15.72 37.59 12.87
C HIS A 321 -16.43 38.94 12.76
N LEU A 322 -17.58 39.01 12.09
CA LEU A 322 -18.35 40.25 11.94
C LEU A 322 -18.87 40.78 13.28
N GLU A 323 -19.41 39.92 14.14
CA GLU A 323 -19.87 40.32 15.47
C GLU A 323 -18.74 40.88 16.32
N ARG A 324 -17.56 40.25 16.28
CA ARG A 324 -16.37 40.73 16.98
C ARG A 324 -15.92 42.10 16.45
N LEU A 325 -15.91 42.29 15.13
CA LEU A 325 -15.53 43.57 14.52
C LEU A 325 -16.53 44.69 14.86
N ASN A 326 -17.83 44.40 14.89
CA ASN A 326 -18.87 45.38 15.24
C ASN A 326 -18.83 45.83 16.71
N LYS A 327 -18.25 45.03 17.61
CA LYS A 327 -18.09 45.37 19.03
C LYS A 327 -16.85 46.21 19.32
N GLN A 328 -15.97 46.46 18.33
CA GLN A 328 -14.74 47.22 18.56
C GLN A 328 -15.01 48.73 18.67
N PRO A 329 -14.25 49.47 19.51
CA PRO A 329 -14.44 50.92 19.71
C PRO A 329 -14.17 51.77 18.46
N ALA A 330 -13.49 51.23 17.46
CA ALA A 330 -13.09 51.92 16.23
C ALA A 330 -14.27 52.28 15.30
N GLY A 331 -15.50 51.90 15.63
CA GLY A 331 -16.71 52.17 14.84
C GLY A 331 -16.94 51.15 13.73
N VAL A 332 -18.12 51.21 13.10
CA VAL A 332 -18.52 50.29 12.03
C VAL A 332 -17.66 50.52 10.79
N VAL A 333 -16.79 49.56 10.47
CA VAL A 333 -16.00 49.58 9.24
C VAL A 333 -16.91 49.34 8.05
N LYS A 334 -16.95 50.29 7.11
CA LYS A 334 -17.72 50.14 5.87
C LYS A 334 -17.06 49.10 4.96
N ALA A 335 -17.84 48.12 4.52
CA ALA A 335 -17.39 47.09 3.58
C ALA A 335 -17.07 47.69 2.21
N SER A 336 -15.99 47.20 1.57
CA SER A 336 -15.64 47.49 0.18
C SER A 336 -15.97 46.29 -0.74
N PHE A 337 -14.98 45.64 -1.32
CA PHE A 337 -15.12 44.43 -2.15
C PHE A 337 -14.22 43.30 -1.61
N CYS A 338 -14.54 42.04 -1.93
CA CYS A 338 -13.71 40.91 -1.49
C CYS A 338 -12.62 40.57 -2.52
N TYR A 339 -13.01 40.09 -3.71
CA TYR A 339 -12.12 39.66 -4.82
C TYR A 339 -12.83 39.66 -6.18
#